data_AF-A0A7X7LIS5-F1
#
_entry.id   AF-A0A7X7LIS5-F1
#
_cell.length_a   1.000
_cell.length_b   1.000
_cell.length_c   1.000
_cell.angle_alpha   90.00
_cell.angle_beta   90.00
_cell.angle_gamma   90.00
#
_symmetry.space_group_name_H-M   'P 1'
#
loop_
_entity.id
_entity.type
_entity.pdbx_description
1 polymer ?
#
loop_
_entity_poly.entity_id
_entity_poly.type
_entity_poly.pdbx_seq_one_letter_code
_entity_poly.pdbx_strand_id
1 'polypeptide(L)'
;MVSFINDNIDTVNNAQDIKFLKAIQKAQTAIIGKLEKELKIVPQKYYQKFWMLIGMAAFGLPIGASFGLSLGNMAFMGIGLPIGLAIGLALGSGMDKKAFEENRQLDVEIDF
;
A
#
# COMPACT_ATOMS: atom_id res chain seq x y z
N MET A 1 -5.63 18.70 -11.18
CA MET A 1 -6.24 17.68 -10.28
C MET A 1 -7.64 17.31 -10.73
N VAL A 2 -8.59 18.25 -10.74
CA VAL A 2 -10.01 17.98 -11.06
C VAL A 2 -10.19 17.36 -12.45
N SER A 3 -9.54 17.89 -13.49
CA SER A 3 -9.60 17.32 -14.85
C SER A 3 -9.16 15.86 -14.89
N PHE A 4 -8.04 15.53 -14.25
CA PHE A 4 -7.54 14.15 -14.18
C PHE A 4 -8.53 13.18 -13.51
N ILE A 5 -9.22 13.64 -12.46
CA ILE A 5 -10.25 12.82 -11.80
C ILE A 5 -11.43 12.60 -12.76
N ASN A 6 -11.90 13.67 -13.41
CA ASN A 6 -12.99 13.58 -14.39
C ASN A 6 -12.64 12.64 -15.55
N ASP A 7 -11.43 12.72 -16.11
CA ASP A 7 -10.98 11.85 -17.19
C ASP A 7 -11.01 10.35 -16.80
N ASN A 8 -10.65 10.05 -15.54
CA ASN A 8 -10.73 8.68 -15.01
C ASN A 8 -12.18 8.22 -14.80
N ILE A 9 -13.06 9.13 -14.34
CA ILE A 9 -14.50 8.85 -14.20
C ILE A 9 -15.14 8.57 -15.57
N ASP A 10 -14.80 9.37 -16.59
CA ASP A 10 -15.29 9.16 -17.95
C ASP A 10 -14.84 7.82 -18.51
N THR A 11 -13.60 7.41 -18.22
CA THR A 11 -13.11 6.08 -18.60
C THR A 11 -13.93 4.96 -17.97
N VAL A 12 -14.32 5.10 -16.70
CA VAL A 12 -15.17 4.12 -16.00
C VAL A 12 -16.58 4.10 -16.59
N ASN A 13 -17.19 5.27 -16.83
CA ASN A 13 -18.55 5.39 -17.35
C ASN A 13 -18.72 4.77 -18.76
N ASN A 14 -17.64 4.70 -19.54
CA ASN A 14 -17.65 4.10 -20.87
C ASN A 14 -17.32 2.59 -20.89
N ALA A 15 -16.95 1.99 -19.76
CA ALA A 15 -16.59 0.56 -19.69
C ALA A 15 -17.82 -0.34 -19.48
N GLN A 16 -17.80 -1.55 -20.05
CA GLN A 16 -18.88 -2.54 -19.95
C GLN A 16 -18.39 -3.90 -19.41
N ASP A 17 -19.28 -4.65 -18.77
CA ASP A 17 -19.08 -6.02 -18.26
C ASP A 17 -17.81 -6.18 -17.40
N ILE A 18 -17.02 -7.23 -17.65
CA ILE A 18 -15.76 -7.52 -16.94
C ILE A 18 -14.73 -6.38 -17.06
N LYS A 19 -14.82 -5.57 -18.12
CA LYS A 19 -13.94 -4.40 -18.29
C LYS A 19 -14.32 -3.27 -17.34
N PHE A 20 -15.57 -3.20 -16.89
CA PHE A 20 -16.06 -2.19 -15.95
C PHE A 20 -15.38 -2.31 -14.57
N LEU A 21 -15.35 -3.51 -13.99
CA LEU A 21 -14.66 -3.75 -12.70
C LEU A 21 -13.17 -3.39 -12.77
N LYS A 22 -12.48 -3.82 -13.84
CA LYS A 22 -11.07 -3.47 -14.05
C LYS A 22 -10.86 -1.97 -14.26
N ALA A 23 -11.78 -1.29 -14.94
CA ALA A 23 -11.73 0.16 -15.12
C ALA A 23 -11.87 0.90 -13.79
N ILE A 24 -12.79 0.47 -12.91
CA ILE A 24 -12.94 1.02 -11.56
C ILE A 24 -11.63 0.86 -10.78
N GLN A 25 -11.08 -0.36 -10.71
CA GLN A 25 -9.84 -0.62 -9.96
C GLN A 25 -8.69 0.24 -10.46
N LYS A 26 -8.54 0.35 -11.78
CA LYS A 26 -7.50 1.17 -12.42
C LYS A 26 -7.69 2.66 -12.12
N ALA A 27 -8.92 3.17 -12.25
CA ALA A 27 -9.24 4.57 -11.96
C ALA A 27 -8.99 4.91 -10.50
N GLN A 28 -9.46 4.07 -9.57
CA GLN A 28 -9.22 4.27 -8.13
C GLN A 28 -7.73 4.25 -7.82
N THR A 29 -6.98 3.26 -8.31
CA THR A 29 -5.52 3.19 -8.11
C THR A 29 -4.81 4.44 -8.64
N ALA A 30 -5.19 4.91 -9.83
CA ALA A 30 -4.61 6.09 -10.46
C ALA A 30 -4.93 7.38 -9.68
N ILE A 31 -6.18 7.55 -9.25
CA ILE A 31 -6.64 8.72 -8.48
C ILE A 31 -5.95 8.75 -7.11
N ILE A 32 -6.01 7.65 -6.35
CA ILE A 32 -5.37 7.55 -5.03
C ILE A 32 -3.86 7.80 -5.16
N GLY A 33 -3.22 7.16 -6.14
CA GLY A 33 -1.78 7.33 -6.36
C GLY A 33 -1.38 8.78 -6.68
N LYS A 34 -2.24 9.53 -7.37
CA LYS A 34 -1.99 10.96 -7.62
C LYS A 34 -2.24 11.83 -6.40
N LEU A 35 -3.32 11.56 -5.66
CA LEU A 35 -3.64 12.24 -4.40
C LEU A 35 -2.53 12.05 -3.36
N GLU A 36 -2.00 10.84 -3.23
CA GLU A 36 -0.88 10.53 -2.34
C GLU A 36 0.39 11.29 -2.77
N LYS A 37 0.69 11.32 -4.07
CA LYS A 37 1.92 11.96 -4.57
C LYS A 37 1.91 13.47 -4.41
N GLU A 38 0.81 14.11 -4.80
CA GLU A 38 0.72 15.58 -4.88
C GLU A 38 0.29 16.21 -3.55
N LEU A 39 -0.65 15.57 -2.84
CA LEU A 39 -1.31 16.14 -1.65
C LEU A 39 -1.12 15.30 -0.40
N LYS A 40 -0.48 14.12 -0.53
CA LYS A 40 -0.36 13.11 0.52
C LYS A 40 -1.71 12.58 1.02
N ILE A 41 -2.80 12.89 0.33
CA ILE A 41 -4.15 12.44 0.70
C ILE A 41 -4.28 10.95 0.40
N VAL A 42 -4.73 10.17 1.38
CA VAL A 42 -4.81 8.71 1.30
C VAL A 42 -6.12 8.16 1.88
N PRO A 43 -6.63 7.01 1.40
CA PRO A 43 -7.73 6.30 2.07
C PRO A 43 -7.26 5.68 3.39
N GLN A 44 -8.20 5.14 4.16
CA GLN A 44 -7.91 4.40 5.38
C GLN A 44 -7.03 3.17 5.08
N LYS A 45 -6.08 2.91 5.99
CA LYS A 45 -5.12 1.77 5.93
C LYS A 45 -4.22 1.72 4.68
N TYR A 46 -4.08 2.83 3.95
CA TYR A 46 -3.29 2.87 2.73
C TYR A 46 -1.82 2.49 2.98
N TYR A 47 -1.16 3.16 3.93
CA TYR A 47 0.26 2.94 4.19
C TYR A 47 0.49 1.61 4.90
N GLN A 48 -0.43 1.17 5.76
CA GLN A 48 -0.41 -0.16 6.34
C GLN A 48 -0.39 -1.24 5.26
N LYS A 49 -1.32 -1.20 4.29
CA LYS A 49 -1.36 -2.17 3.17
C LYS A 49 -0.09 -2.11 2.32
N PHE A 50 0.39 -0.89 2.03
CA PHE A 50 1.64 -0.69 1.29
C PHE A 50 2.86 -1.29 2.00
N TRP A 51 3.03 -1.02 3.30
CA TRP A 51 4.15 -1.51 4.09
C TRP A 51 4.02 -2.97 4.52
N MET A 52 2.83 -3.56 4.53
CA MET A 52 2.69 -5.02 4.65
C MET A 52 3.37 -5.72 3.48
N LEU A 53 3.11 -5.28 2.25
CA LEU A 53 3.72 -5.84 1.06
C LEU A 53 5.23 -5.58 1.01
N ILE A 54 5.65 -4.34 1.30
CA ILE A 54 7.04 -3.92 1.14
C ILE A 54 7.90 -4.30 2.35
N GLY A 55 7.36 -4.35 3.56
CA GLY A 55 8.11 -4.62 4.79
C GLY A 55 8.79 -5.99 4.79
N MET A 56 8.18 -6.99 4.14
CA MET A 56 8.82 -8.30 3.94
C MET A 56 10.05 -8.21 3.03
N ALA A 57 9.96 -7.46 1.93
CA ALA A 57 11.07 -7.30 0.99
C ALA A 57 12.18 -6.39 1.54
N ALA A 58 11.79 -5.29 2.19
CA ALA A 58 12.71 -4.26 2.69
C ALA A 58 13.40 -4.68 4.01
N PHE A 59 12.70 -5.41 4.89
CA PHE A 59 13.22 -5.79 6.19
C PHE A 59 13.29 -7.30 6.36
N GLY A 60 12.22 -8.02 6.01
CA GLY A 60 12.12 -9.44 6.34
C GLY A 60 13.15 -10.32 5.64
N LEU A 61 13.32 -10.18 4.32
CA LEU A 61 14.30 -10.95 3.56
C LEU A 61 15.75 -10.63 3.97
N PRO A 62 16.18 -9.35 4.08
CA PRO A 62 17.52 -9.04 4.57
C PRO A 62 17.79 -9.55 5.98
N ILE A 63 16.87 -9.33 6.93
CA ILE A 63 17.03 -9.79 8.32
C ILE A 63 17.13 -11.32 8.36
N GLY A 64 16.23 -12.01 7.65
CA GLY A 64 16.25 -13.47 7.55
C GLY A 64 17.56 -13.98 6.97
N ALA A 65 18.05 -13.39 5.87
CA ALA A 65 19.31 -13.77 5.27
C ALA A 65 20.50 -13.58 6.24
N SER A 66 20.53 -12.47 6.99
CA SER A 66 21.54 -12.23 8.02
C SER A 66 21.51 -13.32 9.10
N PHE A 67 20.34 -13.67 9.63
CA PHE A 67 20.22 -14.77 10.61
C PHE A 67 20.62 -16.13 10.02
N GLY A 68 20.20 -16.44 8.79
CA GLY A 68 20.55 -17.69 8.12
C GLY A 68 22.05 -17.86 7.91
N LEU A 69 22.74 -16.78 7.54
CA LEU A 69 24.20 -16.75 7.39
C LEU A 69 24.93 -16.81 8.73
N SER A 70 24.54 -15.98 9.70
CA SER A 70 25.20 -15.91 11.02
C SER A 70 25.06 -17.19 11.84
N LEU A 71 23.94 -17.91 11.67
CA LEU A 71 23.67 -19.17 12.38
C LEU A 71 24.08 -20.41 11.57
N GLY A 72 24.64 -20.23 10.37
CA GLY A 72 25.06 -21.33 9.48
C GLY A 72 23.91 -22.24 9.03
N ASN A 73 22.66 -21.80 9.17
CA ASN A 73 21.48 -22.58 8.86
C ASN A 73 20.40 -21.68 8.23
N MET A 74 20.20 -21.87 6.91
CA MET A 74 19.24 -21.11 6.12
C MET A 74 17.78 -21.33 6.55
N ALA A 75 17.46 -22.34 7.37
CA ALA A 75 16.13 -22.46 7.98
C ALA A 75 15.77 -21.22 8.82
N PHE A 76 16.76 -20.55 9.43
CA PHE A 76 16.55 -19.33 10.20
C PHE A 76 16.18 -18.11 9.33
N MET A 77 16.29 -18.21 8.00
CA MET A 77 15.80 -17.17 7.09
C MET A 77 14.30 -16.92 7.25
N GLY A 78 13.54 -17.96 7.59
CA GLY A 78 12.09 -17.86 7.81
C GLY A 78 11.71 -16.91 8.96
N ILE A 79 12.58 -16.71 9.95
CA ILE A 79 12.36 -15.79 11.08
C ILE A 79 12.27 -14.33 10.61
N GLY A 80 12.95 -13.99 9.51
CA GLY A 80 12.92 -12.66 8.95
C GLY A 80 11.52 -12.23 8.51
N LEU A 81 10.70 -13.14 7.97
CA LEU A 81 9.39 -12.80 7.40
C LEU A 81 8.41 -12.23 8.46
N PRO A 82 8.17 -12.88 9.61
CA PRO A 82 7.36 -12.29 10.69
C PRO A 82 7.90 -10.96 11.22
N ILE A 83 9.23 -10.84 11.35
CA ILE A 83 9.86 -9.60 11.84
C ILE A 83 9.63 -8.46 10.84
N GLY A 84 9.89 -8.71 9.56
CA GLY A 84 9.70 -7.72 8.49
C GLY A 84 8.25 -7.29 8.35
N LEU A 85 7.30 -8.23 8.51
CA LEU A 85 5.88 -7.92 8.54
C LEU A 85 5.50 -7.04 9.74
N ALA A 86 6.01 -7.36 10.94
CA ALA A 86 5.73 -6.57 12.15
C ALA A 86 6.28 -5.14 12.03
N ILE A 87 7.51 -4.97 11.52
CA ILE A 87 8.10 -3.66 11.25
C ILE A 87 7.27 -2.91 10.20
N GLY A 88 6.92 -3.56 9.09
CA GLY A 88 6.09 -2.97 8.04
C GLY A 88 4.75 -2.49 8.58
N LEU A 89 4.04 -3.32 9.34
CA LEU A 89 2.77 -2.97 9.97
C LEU A 89 2.91 -1.77 10.92
N ALA A 90 3.95 -1.74 11.75
CA ALA A 90 4.17 -0.63 12.69
C ALA A 90 4.43 0.70 11.95
N LEU A 91 5.31 0.68 10.94
CA LEU A 91 5.62 1.86 10.13
C LEU A 91 4.40 2.34 9.34
N GLY A 92 3.71 1.43 8.65
CA GLY A 92 2.52 1.76 7.87
C GLY A 92 1.39 2.32 8.75
N SER A 93 1.13 1.71 9.91
CA SER A 93 0.13 2.21 10.85
C SER A 93 0.48 3.58 11.42
N GLY A 94 1.78 3.85 11.68
CA GLY A 94 2.25 5.17 12.08
C GLY A 94 2.02 6.23 11.00
N MET A 95 2.24 5.89 9.74
CA MET A 95 1.99 6.79 8.61
C MET A 95 0.50 7.06 8.38
N ASP A 96 -0.36 6.04 8.50
CA ASP A 96 -1.81 6.21 8.42
C ASP A 96 -2.33 7.08 9.58
N LYS A 97 -1.82 6.87 10.80
CA LYS A 97 -2.15 7.70 11.96
C LYS A 97 -1.78 9.17 11.73
N LYS A 98 -0.59 9.42 11.19
CA LYS A 98 -0.13 10.76 10.83
C LYS A 98 -1.04 11.41 9.77
N ALA A 99 -1.44 10.67 8.73
CA ALA A 99 -2.36 11.18 7.72
C ALA A 99 -3.74 11.55 8.31
N PHE A 100 -4.22 10.77 9.27
CA PHE A 100 -5.45 11.07 10.01
C PHE A 100 -5.31 12.35 10.85
N GLU A 101 -4.27 12.45 11.68
CA GLU A 101 -4.00 13.61 12.54
C GLU A 101 -3.84 14.92 11.74
N GLU A 102 -3.27 14.83 10.54
CA GLU A 102 -3.09 15.97 9.63
C GLU A 102 -4.34 16.29 8.77
N ASN A 103 -5.48 15.61 9.00
CA ASN A 103 -6.71 15.76 8.21
C ASN A 103 -6.52 15.49 6.70
N ARG A 104 -5.62 14.55 6.36
CA ARG A 104 -5.33 14.13 4.99
C ARG A 104 -5.81 12.69 4.69
N GLN A 105 -6.58 12.09 5.60
CA GLN A 105 -7.16 10.77 5.41
C GLN A 105 -8.60 10.88 4.92
N LEU A 106 -8.92 10.23 3.80
CA LEU A 106 -10.29 10.11 3.29
C LEU A 106 -11.06 9.10 4.14
N ASP A 107 -12.34 9.37 4.39
CA ASP A 107 -13.24 8.45 5.11
C ASP A 107 -13.77 7.33 4.20
N VAL A 108 -12.84 6.61 3.59
CA VAL A 108 -13.10 5.41 2.79
C VAL A 108 -11.95 4.43 2.96
N GLU A 109 -12.28 3.15 3.09
CA GLU A 109 -11.32 2.06 2.93
C GLU A 109 -11.44 1.50 1.51
N ILE A 110 -10.29 1.23 0.89
CA ILE A 110 -10.25 0.68 -0.46
C ILE A 110 -9.57 -0.69 -0.39
N ASP A 111 -10.35 -1.70 -0.74
CA ASP A 111 -9.96 -3.10 -0.88
C ASP A 111 -10.03 -3.46 -2.37
N PHE A 112 -8.92 -3.96 -2.92
CA PHE A 112 -8.83 -4.40 -4.31
C PHE A 112 -8.57 -5.90 -4.39
#